data_AF-A0A353QIM8-F1
#
_entry.id   AF-A0A353QIM8-F1
#
_cell.length_a   1.000
_cell.length_b   1.000
_cell.length_c   1.000
_cell.angle_alpha   90.00
_cell.angle_beta   90.00
_cell.angle_gamma   90.00
#
_symmetry.space_group_name_H-M   'P 1'
#
loop_
_entity.id
_entity.type
_entity.pdbx_description
1 polymer ?
#
loop_
_entity_poly.entity_id
_entity_poly.type
_entity_poly.pdbx_seq_one_letter_code
_entity_poly.pdbx_strand_id
1 'polypeptide(L)'
;MVDIVVIGAGAAGMMAAYAAARSGAKVVLAERNHHPGRKILLTGKGRCNVTNGTDPQGIVAAFPETGRFLLGPVSRFTPDDLMRFIQEQGVPLKVERGRRVFPESDRSSDIVRALRNAAAGAGVQFRPDSRVERVDECKAQ
;
A
#
# COMPACT_ATOMS: atom_id res chain seq x y z
N MET A 1 -5.88 -18.90 15.04
CA MET A 1 -5.31 -17.79 15.82
C MET A 1 -4.63 -16.84 14.85
N VAL A 2 -4.84 -15.53 15.01
CA VAL A 2 -4.31 -14.47 14.15
C VAL A 2 -3.20 -13.78 14.93
N ASP A 3 -2.06 -13.53 14.30
CA ASP A 3 -0.92 -12.89 14.96
C ASP A 3 -1.01 -11.37 14.83
N ILE A 4 -1.45 -10.87 13.66
CA ILE A 4 -1.54 -9.44 13.35
C ILE A 4 -2.88 -9.12 12.69
N VAL A 5 -3.53 -8.05 13.16
CA VAL A 5 -4.69 -7.45 12.51
C VAL A 5 -4.28 -6.10 11.91
N VAL A 6 -4.50 -5.93 10.61
CA VAL A 6 -4.33 -4.65 9.91
C VAL A 6 -5.70 -4.03 9.65
N ILE A 7 -5.88 -2.77 10.05
CA ILE A 7 -7.17 -2.06 9.92
C ILE A 7 -7.09 -1.05 8.78
N GLY A 8 -7.88 -1.28 7.73
CA GLY A 8 -7.99 -0.47 6.52
C GLY A 8 -7.25 -1.07 5.32
N ALA A 9 -7.98 -1.42 4.25
CA ALA A 9 -7.44 -1.92 2.99
C ALA A 9 -7.07 -0.80 2.01
N GLY A 10 -6.43 0.26 2.51
CA GLY A 10 -5.79 1.28 1.68
C GLY A 10 -4.42 0.81 1.15
N ALA A 11 -3.68 1.71 0.50
CA ALA A 11 -2.34 1.41 0.02
C ALA A 11 -1.41 0.98 1.16
N ALA A 12 -1.38 1.77 2.24
CA ALA A 12 -0.56 1.47 3.43
C ALA A 12 -0.94 0.13 4.08
N GLY A 13 -2.24 -0.13 4.28
CA GLY A 13 -2.68 -1.37 4.94
C GLY A 13 -2.41 -2.62 4.12
N MET A 14 -2.63 -2.59 2.80
CA MET A 14 -2.31 -3.74 1.94
C MET A 14 -0.81 -4.02 1.91
N MET A 15 0.04 -2.98 1.84
CA MET A 15 1.50 -3.14 1.91
C MET A 15 1.96 -3.64 3.27
N ALA A 16 1.40 -3.13 4.37
CA ALA A 16 1.73 -3.56 5.72
C ALA A 16 1.34 -5.03 5.95
N ALA A 17 0.15 -5.44 5.52
CA ALA A 17 -0.30 -6.82 5.64
C ALA A 17 0.52 -7.76 4.77
N TYR A 18 0.84 -7.36 3.53
CA TYR A 18 1.74 -8.11 2.65
C TYR A 18 3.10 -8.35 3.33
N ALA A 19 3.73 -7.28 3.85
CA ALA A 19 5.04 -7.38 4.50
C ALA A 19 4.98 -8.29 5.74
N ALA A 20 3.97 -8.11 6.61
CA ALA A 20 3.79 -8.93 7.79
C ALA A 20 3.59 -10.42 7.47
N ALA A 21 2.76 -10.72 6.46
CA ALA A 21 2.51 -12.11 6.03
C ALA A 21 3.78 -12.74 5.41
N ARG A 22 4.55 -11.97 4.64
CA ARG A 22 5.86 -12.39 4.11
C ARG A 22 6.89 -12.66 5.21
N SER A 23 6.73 -12.05 6.39
CA SER A 23 7.53 -12.34 7.59
C SER A 23 7.02 -13.55 8.39
N GLY A 24 6.00 -14.27 7.91
CA GLY A 24 5.50 -15.51 8.50
C GLY A 24 4.32 -15.33 9.47
N ALA A 25 3.82 -14.12 9.66
CA ALA A 25 2.65 -13.87 10.51
C ALA A 25 1.35 -14.31 9.84
N LYS A 26 0.40 -14.81 10.63
CA LYS A 26 -1.01 -14.99 10.22
C LYS A 26 -1.72 -13.66 10.31
N VAL A 27 -2.00 -13.05 9.16
CA VAL A 27 -2.54 -11.69 9.07
C VAL A 27 -4.00 -11.69 8.67
N VAL A 28 -4.82 -10.95 9.41
CA VAL A 28 -6.16 -10.52 8.98
C VAL A 28 -6.12 -9.05 8.62
N LEU A 29 -6.68 -8.69 7.47
CA LEU A 29 -6.86 -7.31 7.05
C LEU A 29 -8.36 -6.97 7.05
N ALA A 30 -8.77 -6.10 7.97
CA ALA A 30 -10.15 -5.63 8.09
C ALA A 30 -10.39 -4.34 7.30
N GLU A 31 -11.47 -4.27 6.54
CA GLU A 31 -11.85 -3.06 5.79
C GLU A 31 -13.32 -2.77 5.98
N ARG A 32 -13.65 -1.50 6.23
CA ARG A 32 -15.02 -1.03 6.43
C ARG A 32 -15.90 -1.24 5.20
N ASN A 33 -15.34 -1.03 4.00
CA ASN A 33 -16.08 -1.07 2.75
C ASN A 33 -16.06 -2.48 2.12
N HIS A 34 -17.00 -2.72 1.22
CA HIS A 34 -17.02 -3.97 0.45
C HIS A 34 -15.78 -4.16 -0.44
N HIS A 35 -15.26 -3.06 -1.00
CA HIS A 35 -14.09 -3.09 -1.88
C HIS A 35 -12.88 -2.37 -1.26
N PRO A 36 -11.69 -3.01 -1.27
CA PRO A 36 -10.46 -2.38 -0.83
C PRO A 36 -10.02 -1.26 -1.80
N GLY A 37 -9.11 -0.39 -1.36
CA GLY A 37 -8.47 0.59 -2.23
C GLY A 37 -9.37 1.70 -2.76
N ARG A 38 -10.57 1.92 -2.18
CA ARG A 38 -11.54 2.92 -2.65
C ARG A 38 -10.94 4.30 -2.89
N LYS A 39 -10.06 4.78 -2.00
CA LYS A 39 -9.37 6.07 -2.21
C LYS A 39 -8.35 6.04 -3.35
N ILE A 40 -7.63 4.93 -3.52
CA ILE A 40 -6.66 4.74 -4.61
C ILE A 40 -7.36 4.91 -5.97
N LEU A 41 -8.57 4.34 -6.10
CA LEU A 41 -9.39 4.43 -7.33
C LEU A 41 -9.71 5.86 -7.76
N LEU A 42 -9.71 6.82 -6.83
CA LEU A 42 -10.03 8.22 -7.10
C LEU A 42 -8.78 9.08 -7.37
N THR A 43 -7.58 8.60 -6.99
CA THR A 43 -6.34 9.36 -7.14
C THR A 43 -5.94 9.53 -8.61
N GLY A 44 -5.28 10.65 -8.93
CA GLY A 44 -4.78 10.89 -10.28
C GLY A 44 -5.87 10.92 -11.36
N LYS A 45 -7.10 11.31 -11.00
CA LYS A 45 -8.29 11.28 -11.86
C LYS A 45 -8.63 9.88 -12.38
N GLY A 46 -8.59 8.89 -11.48
CA GLY A 46 -8.87 7.49 -11.84
C GLY A 46 -7.67 6.72 -12.37
N ARG A 47 -6.51 7.37 -12.53
CA ARG A 47 -5.29 6.75 -13.08
C ARG A 47 -4.33 6.22 -12.01
N CYS A 48 -4.43 6.75 -10.80
CA CYS A 48 -3.47 6.55 -9.70
C CYS A 48 -2.06 7.05 -10.01
N ASN A 49 -1.69 8.20 -9.43
CA ASN A 49 -0.30 8.61 -9.34
C ASN A 49 0.36 7.76 -8.24
N VAL A 50 0.98 6.64 -8.64
CA VAL A 50 1.44 5.55 -7.76
C VAL A 50 2.54 6.04 -6.81
N THR A 51 3.50 6.78 -7.34
CA THR A 51 4.64 7.35 -6.62
C THR A 51 5.24 8.52 -7.42
N ASN A 52 6.37 9.04 -6.98
CA ASN A 52 7.21 9.95 -7.76
C ASN A 52 8.54 9.24 -8.10
N GLY A 53 8.95 9.23 -9.37
CA GLY A 53 10.17 8.59 -9.86
C GLY A 53 11.43 9.38 -9.54
N THR A 54 11.52 9.92 -8.32
CA THR A 54 12.70 10.57 -7.74
C THR A 54 13.38 9.61 -6.78
N ASP A 55 14.61 9.94 -6.38
CA ASP A 55 15.33 9.22 -5.33
C ASP A 55 14.72 9.44 -3.92
N PRO A 56 15.14 8.68 -2.90
CA PRO A 56 14.66 8.85 -1.52
C PRO A 56 14.78 10.29 -0.99
N GLN A 57 15.85 11.00 -1.34
CA GLN A 57 16.05 12.39 -0.91
C GLN A 57 15.04 13.34 -1.54
N GLY A 58 14.70 13.15 -2.81
CA GLY A 58 13.63 13.91 -3.46
C GLY A 58 12.25 13.70 -2.82
N ILE A 59 11.95 12.48 -2.34
CA ILE A 59 10.72 12.26 -1.55
C ILE A 59 10.79 13.03 -0.24
N VAL A 60 11.88 12.91 0.52
CA VAL A 60 12.04 13.62 1.80
C VAL A 60 11.91 15.13 1.63
N ALA A 61 12.52 15.69 0.58
CA ALA A 61 12.45 17.11 0.26
C ALA A 61 11.03 17.58 -0.12
N ALA A 62 10.20 16.69 -0.69
CA ALA A 62 8.81 17.01 -1.04
C ALA A 62 7.88 17.14 0.18
N PHE A 63 8.33 16.72 1.37
CA PHE A 63 7.58 16.82 2.63
C PHE A 63 8.39 17.67 3.64
N PRO A 64 8.44 19.00 3.51
CA PRO A 64 9.35 19.84 4.31
C PRO A 64 9.10 19.73 5.83
N GLU A 65 7.85 19.56 6.25
CA GLU A 65 7.49 19.49 7.68
C GLU A 65 7.72 18.10 8.29
N THR A 66 7.58 17.03 7.50
CA THR A 66 7.59 15.63 7.99
C THR A 66 8.69 14.77 7.38
N GLY A 67 9.51 15.33 6.50
CA GLY A 67 10.50 14.60 5.72
C GLY A 67 11.54 13.89 6.58
N ARG A 68 11.91 14.47 7.73
CA ARG A 68 12.84 13.84 8.68
C ARG A 68 12.30 12.51 9.21
N PHE A 69 10.99 12.37 9.41
CA PHE A 69 10.35 11.11 9.79
C PHE A 69 10.42 10.08 8.65
N LEU A 70 10.34 10.54 7.39
CA LEU A 70 10.36 9.69 6.20
C LEU A 70 11.75 9.14 5.84
N LEU A 71 12.84 9.71 6.36
CA LEU A 71 14.22 9.24 6.10
C LEU A 71 14.39 7.73 6.36
N GLY A 72 13.83 7.24 7.47
CA GLY A 72 13.93 5.82 7.83
C GLY A 72 13.13 4.90 6.91
N PRO A 73 11.80 5.12 6.76
CA PRO A 73 10.98 4.29 5.88
C PRO A 73 11.41 4.34 4.41
N VAL A 74 11.67 5.53 3.86
CA VAL A 74 11.93 5.70 2.41
C VAL A 74 13.31 5.20 2.01
N SER A 75 14.27 5.11 2.94
CA SER A 75 15.57 4.48 2.65
C SER A 75 15.51 2.95 2.65
N ARG A 76 14.51 2.33 3.30
CA ARG A 76 14.31 0.86 3.33
C ARG A 76 13.38 0.36 2.23
N PHE A 77 12.44 1.19 1.80
CA PHE A 77 11.53 0.91 0.70
C PHE A 77 11.39 2.17 -0.15
N THR A 78 12.21 2.24 -1.19
CA THR A 78 12.38 3.42 -2.04
C THR A 78 11.24 3.55 -3.07
N PRO A 79 11.11 4.70 -3.74
CA PRO A 79 10.18 4.83 -4.87
C PRO A 79 10.43 3.80 -5.98
N ASP A 80 11.70 3.48 -6.27
CA ASP A 80 12.09 2.47 -7.25
C ASP A 80 11.67 1.06 -6.80
N ASP A 81 11.76 0.76 -5.50
CA ASP A 81 11.26 -0.51 -4.95
C ASP A 81 9.76 -0.64 -5.11
N LEU A 82 9.00 0.44 -4.88
CA LEU A 82 7.56 0.46 -5.12
C LEU A 82 7.23 0.26 -6.60
N MET A 83 7.96 0.92 -7.51
CA MET A 83 7.76 0.75 -8.95
C MET A 83 8.04 -0.69 -9.38
N ARG A 84 9.16 -1.27 -8.94
CA ARG A 84 9.51 -2.67 -9.19
C ARG A 84 8.46 -3.63 -8.64
N PHE A 85 8.06 -3.45 -7.38
CA PHE A 85 7.02 -4.26 -6.74
C PHE A 85 5.72 -4.28 -7.56
N ILE A 86 5.23 -3.12 -8.01
CA ILE A 86 4.01 -3.04 -8.82
C ILE A 86 4.19 -3.72 -10.20
N GLN A 87 5.34 -3.55 -10.84
CA GLN A 87 5.64 -4.19 -12.13
C GLN A 87 5.76 -5.72 -12.00
N GLU A 88 6.31 -6.23 -10.89
CA GLU A 88 6.34 -7.67 -10.59
C GLU A 88 4.94 -8.29 -10.43
N GLN A 89 3.94 -7.47 -10.08
CA GLN A 89 2.52 -7.88 -10.09
C GLN A 89 1.86 -7.78 -11.47
N GLY A 90 2.65 -7.54 -12.53
CA GLY A 90 2.19 -7.50 -13.92
C GLY A 90 1.55 -6.17 -14.34
N VAL A 91 1.87 -5.06 -13.67
CA VAL A 91 1.37 -3.73 -14.03
C VAL A 91 2.52 -2.83 -14.49
N PRO A 92 2.74 -2.70 -15.81
CA PRO A 92 3.73 -1.78 -16.37
C PRO A 92 3.47 -0.33 -15.96
N LEU A 93 4.53 0.44 -15.75
CA LEU A 93 4.46 1.82 -15.27
C LEU A 93 5.13 2.78 -16.26
N LYS A 94 4.58 3.99 -16.37
CA LYS A 94 5.15 5.11 -17.13
C LYS A 94 5.43 6.30 -16.22
N VAL A 95 6.49 7.03 -16.53
CA VAL A 95 6.85 8.30 -15.86
C VAL A 95 6.41 9.46 -16.73
N GLU A 96 5.60 10.35 -16.18
CA GLU A 96 5.11 11.58 -16.83
C GLU A 96 5.85 12.82 -16.32
N ARG A 97 5.49 14.00 -16.86
CA ARG A 97 5.94 15.32 -16.40
C ARG A 97 5.87 15.43 -14.86
N GLY A 98 6.94 16.00 -14.29
CA GLY A 98 7.10 16.14 -12.84
C GLY A 98 7.45 14.83 -12.13
N ARG A 99 7.96 13.84 -12.88
CA ARG A 99 8.33 12.50 -12.39
C ARG A 99 7.16 11.73 -11.77
N ARG A 100 5.92 12.08 -12.13
CA ARG A 100 4.73 11.38 -11.64
C ARG A 100 4.66 10.00 -12.30
N VAL A 101 4.34 8.98 -11.52
CA VAL A 101 4.34 7.59 -12.01
C VAL A 101 2.91 7.08 -12.10
N PHE A 102 2.52 6.58 -13.26
CA PHE A 102 1.19 6.05 -13.54
C PHE A 102 1.29 4.63 -14.12
N PRO A 103 0.26 3.78 -13.97
CA PRO A 103 0.15 2.57 -14.79
C PRO A 103 0.06 2.95 -16.26
N GLU A 104 0.68 2.17 -17.14
CA GLU A 104 0.62 2.41 -18.58
C GLU A 104 -0.83 2.44 -19.11
N SER A 105 -1.69 1.61 -18.52
CA SER A 105 -3.13 1.51 -18.81
C SER A 105 -3.95 2.73 -18.41
N ASP A 106 -3.39 3.67 -17.63
CA ASP A 106 -4.10 4.78 -16.99
C ASP A 106 -5.27 4.35 -16.09
N ARG A 107 -5.28 3.12 -15.57
CA ARG A 107 -6.35 2.62 -14.69
C ARG A 107 -5.84 2.34 -13.28
N SER A 108 -6.33 3.12 -12.32
CA SER A 108 -6.11 2.89 -10.88
C SER A 108 -6.57 1.52 -10.39
N SER A 109 -7.57 0.92 -11.06
CA SER A 109 -8.02 -0.45 -10.76
C SER A 109 -6.92 -1.49 -10.91
N ASP A 110 -5.97 -1.27 -11.83
CA ASP A 110 -4.85 -2.17 -12.03
C ASP A 110 -3.88 -2.13 -10.83
N ILE A 111 -3.67 -0.94 -10.25
CA ILE A 111 -2.89 -0.76 -9.01
C ILE A 111 -3.57 -1.39 -7.80
N VAL A 112 -4.89 -1.19 -7.64
CA VAL A 112 -5.64 -1.83 -6.54
C VAL A 112 -5.59 -3.35 -6.67
N ARG A 113 -5.73 -3.88 -7.89
CA ARG A 113 -5.62 -5.32 -8.15
C ARG A 113 -4.22 -5.85 -7.80
N ALA A 114 -3.16 -5.15 -8.22
CA ALA A 114 -1.78 -5.51 -7.91
C ALA A 114 -1.54 -5.61 -6.39
N LEU A 115 -1.90 -4.57 -5.63
CA LEU A 115 -1.73 -4.53 -4.18
C LEU A 115 -2.53 -5.63 -3.46
N ARG A 116 -3.79 -5.81 -3.86
CA ARG A 116 -4.66 -6.84 -3.30
C ARG A 116 -4.14 -8.24 -3.60
N ASN A 117 -3.72 -8.50 -4.83
CA ASN A 117 -3.21 -9.81 -5.25
C ASN A 117 -1.90 -10.15 -4.55
N ALA A 118 -1.00 -9.18 -4.40
CA ALA A 118 0.24 -9.36 -3.64
C ALA A 118 -0.05 -9.77 -2.19
N ALA A 119 -0.91 -9.02 -1.49
CA ALA A 119 -1.29 -9.32 -0.11
C ALA A 119 -2.00 -10.67 0.01
N ALA A 120 -2.99 -10.96 -0.85
CA ALA A 120 -3.71 -12.23 -0.82
C ALA A 120 -2.78 -13.41 -1.15
N GLY A 121 -1.88 -13.26 -2.13
CA GLY A 121 -0.89 -14.27 -2.50
C GLY A 121 0.15 -14.52 -1.41
N ALA A 122 0.41 -13.55 -0.53
CA ALA A 122 1.22 -13.75 0.67
C ALA A 122 0.46 -14.45 1.82
N GLY A 123 -0.82 -14.77 1.66
CA GLY A 123 -1.64 -15.46 2.66
C GLY A 123 -2.45 -14.53 3.57
N VAL A 124 -2.57 -13.24 3.25
CA VAL A 124 -3.39 -12.29 4.03
C VAL A 124 -4.88 -12.64 3.88
N GLN A 125 -5.58 -12.78 5.00
CA GLN A 125 -7.03 -12.98 5.02
C GLN A 125 -7.77 -11.63 5.03
N PHE A 126 -8.45 -11.30 3.94
CA PHE A 126 -9.27 -10.11 3.85
C PHE A 126 -10.63 -10.29 4.55
N ARG A 127 -11.05 -9.28 5.30
CA ARG A 127 -12.36 -9.15 5.93
C ARG A 127 -13.00 -7.81 5.51
N PRO A 128 -13.64 -7.76 4.33
CA PRO A 128 -14.39 -6.57 3.90
C PRO A 128 -15.65 -6.41 4.76
N ASP A 129 -16.34 -5.28 4.60
CA ASP A 129 -17.59 -4.96 5.32
C ASP A 129 -17.46 -5.07 6.86
N SER A 130 -16.23 -4.87 7.35
CA SER A 130 -15.84 -5.05 8.75
C SER A 130 -15.33 -3.73 9.29
N ARG A 131 -16.25 -2.87 9.74
CA ARG A 131 -15.89 -1.66 10.46
C ARG A 131 -15.37 -2.04 11.84
N VAL A 132 -14.14 -1.68 12.14
CA VAL A 132 -13.62 -1.74 13.51
C VAL A 132 -14.20 -0.58 14.32
N GLU A 133 -14.80 -0.89 15.46
CA GLU A 133 -15.42 0.09 16.36
C GLU A 133 -14.51 0.45 17.53
N ARG A 134 -13.75 -0.52 18.03
CA ARG A 134 -12.87 -0.37 19.18
C ARG A 134 -11.66 -1.30 19.08
N VAL A 135 -10.55 -0.86 19.67
CA VAL A 135 -9.34 -1.66 19.89
C VAL A 135 -9.05 -1.58 21.38
N ASP A 136 -9.13 -2.71 22.06
CA ASP A 136 -8.91 -2.83 23.50
C ASP A 136 -7.61 -3.60 23.75
N GLU A 137 -6.85 -3.20 24.76
CA GLU A 137 -5.71 -3.98 25.23
C GLU A 137 -6.22 -5.18 26.04
N CYS A 138 -6.03 -6.39 25.52
CA CYS A 138 -6.18 -7.60 26.33
C CYS A 138 -4.87 -7.87 27.05
N LYS A 139 -4.88 -7.78 28.39
CA LYS A 139 -3.80 -8.34 29.19
C LYS A 139 -3.84 -9.86 29.04
N ALA A 140 -2.75 -10.45 28.54
CA ALA A 140 -2.60 -11.90 28.51
C ALA A 140 -2.75 -12.43 29.95
N GLN A 141 -3.62 -13.43 30.14
CA GLN A 141 -3.70 -14.20 31.38
C GLN A 141 -2.47 -15.08 31.52
#